data_AF-A0A2T1NE82-F1
#
_entry.id   AF-A0A2T1NE82-F1
#
_cell.length_a   1.000
_cell.length_b   1.000
_cell.length_c   1.000
_cell.angle_alpha   90.00
_cell.angle_beta   90.00
_cell.angle_gamma   90.00
#
_symmetry.space_group_name_H-M   'P 1'
#
loop_
_entity.id
_entity.type
_entity.pdbx_description
1 polymer ?
#
loop_
_entity_poly.entity_id
_entity_poly.type
_entity_poly.pdbx_seq_one_letter_code
_entity_poly.pdbx_strand_id
1 'polypeptide(L)' 'MNTNKKISKPFLSILLITNCTVLLGQIWPEGAPPFARIINIIFLVTTLIVFISILFKNTKLF' A
#
# COMPACT_ATOMS: atom_id res chain seq x y z
N MET A 1 8.19 15.60 19.40
CA MET A 1 8.08 15.93 17.95
C MET A 1 6.60 15.92 17.61
N ASN A 2 5.96 17.08 17.54
CA ASN A 2 4.50 17.22 17.52
C ASN A 2 3.98 17.06 16.07
N THR A 3 3.64 15.84 15.66
CA THR A 3 3.24 15.51 14.28
C THR A 3 1.73 15.64 14.08
N ASN A 4 1.14 16.81 14.39
CA ASN A 4 -0.24 17.12 14.02
C ASN A 4 -0.32 17.58 12.55
N LYS A 5 0.11 16.72 11.62
CA LYS A 5 0.01 16.99 10.18
C LYS A 5 -1.38 16.57 9.71
N LYS A 6 -2.30 17.53 9.58
CA LYS A 6 -3.62 17.26 9.00
C LYS A 6 -3.44 16.67 7.60
N ILE A 7 -3.94 15.45 7.40
CA ILE A 7 -3.99 14.83 6.08
C ILE A 7 -4.90 15.71 5.21
N SER A 8 -4.39 16.18 4.07
CA SER A 8 -5.21 16.94 3.15
C SER A 8 -6.29 16.02 2.57
N LYS A 9 -7.53 16.52 2.51
CA LYS A 9 -8.67 15.81 1.90
C LYS A 9 -8.33 15.16 0.54
N PRO A 10 -7.65 15.83 -0.41
CA PRO A 10 -7.28 15.19 -1.68
C PRO A 10 -6.31 14.01 -1.50
N PHE A 11 -5.37 14.10 -0.56
CA PHE A 11 -4.44 13.01 -0.28
C PHE A 11 -5.16 11.78 0.29
N LEU A 12 -6.13 12.01 1.19
CA LEU A 12 -6.96 10.93 1.73
C LEU A 12 -7.79 10.25 0.61
N SER A 13 -8.37 11.04 -0.30
CA SER A 13 -9.13 10.50 -1.43
C SER A 13 -8.26 9.66 -2.36
N ILE A 14 -7.05 10.14 -2.69
CA ILE A 14 -6.09 9.37 -3.50
C ILE A 14 -5.75 8.06 -2.79
N LEU A 15 -5.45 8.12 -1.50
CA LEU A 15 -5.12 6.93 -0.70
C LEU A 15 -6.26 5.89 -0.73
N LEU A 16 -7.51 6.33 -0.57
CA LEU A 16 -8.68 5.46 -0.64
C LEU A 16 -8.86 4.84 -2.02
N ILE A 17 -8.79 5.64 -3.09
CA ILE A 17 -8.96 5.15 -4.47
C ILE A 17 -7.85 4.15 -4.81
N THR A 18 -6.61 4.42 -4.44
CA THR A 18 -5.48 3.52 -4.67
C THR A 18 -5.69 2.19 -3.93
N ASN A 19 -6.11 2.21 -2.67
CA ASN A 19 -6.38 0.98 -1.91
C ASN A 19 -7.58 0.19 -2.46
N CYS A 20 -8.67 0.87 -2.85
CA CYS A 20 -9.81 0.21 -3.50
C CYS A 20 -9.41 -0.41 -4.85
N THR A 21 -8.61 0.28 -5.65
CA THR A 21 -8.09 -0.24 -6.93
C THR A 21 -7.21 -1.46 -6.71
N VAL A 22 -6.37 -1.44 -5.68
CA VAL A 22 -5.52 -2.57 -5.29
C VAL A 22 -6.38 -3.78 -4.94
N LEU A 23 -7.34 -3.58 -4.04
CA LEU A 23 -8.27 -4.63 -3.58
C LEU A 23 -9.12 -5.20 -4.73
N LEU A 24 -9.62 -4.35 -5.63
CA LEU A 24 -10.33 -4.79 -6.83
C LEU A 24 -9.45 -5.62 -7.76
N GLY A 25 -8.20 -5.20 -7.99
CA GLY A 25 -7.25 -5.96 -8.79
C GLY A 25 -6.85 -7.30 -8.17
N GLN A 26 -7.02 -7.46 -6.85
CA GLN A 26 -6.79 -8.74 -6.15
C GLN A 26 -8.03 -9.66 -6.22
N ILE A 27 -9.23 -9.10 -6.07
CA ILE A 27 -10.49 -9.88 -6.05
C ILE A 27 -10.97 -10.24 -7.46
N TRP A 28 -10.87 -9.31 -8.41
CA TRP A 28 -11.39 -9.45 -9.77
C TRP A 28 -10.36 -8.99 -10.81
N PRO A 29 -9.35 -9.82 -11.10
CA PRO A 29 -8.25 -9.45 -12.00
C PRO A 29 -8.68 -9.25 -13.46
N GLU A 30 -9.76 -9.89 -13.91
CA GLU A 30 -10.27 -9.89 -15.30
C GLU A 30 -10.95 -8.56 -15.68
N GLY A 31 -11.63 -7.92 -14.73
CA GLY A 31 -12.34 -6.64 -14.92
C GLY A 31 -11.65 -5.45 -14.27
N ALA A 32 -10.50 -5.68 -13.64
CA ALA A 32 -9.63 -4.61 -13.22
C ALA A 32 -8.83 -4.09 -14.43
N PRO A 33 -8.65 -2.78 -14.56
CA PRO A 33 -7.85 -2.22 -15.64
C PRO A 33 -6.37 -2.65 -15.52
N PRO A 34 -5.61 -2.72 -16.63
CA PRO A 34 -4.26 -3.28 -16.64
C PRO A 34 -3.28 -2.55 -15.70
N PHE A 35 -3.52 -1.27 -15.39
CA PHE A 35 -2.72 -0.52 -14.43
C PHE A 35 -2.93 -0.97 -12.97
N ALA A 36 -4.09 -1.51 -12.61
CA ALA A 36 -4.37 -2.01 -11.26
C ALA A 36 -3.44 -3.18 -10.90
N ARG A 37 -3.12 -4.01 -11.90
CA ARG A 37 -2.15 -5.11 -11.76
C ARG A 37 -0.76 -4.58 -11.40
N ILE A 38 -0.32 -3.51 -12.07
CA ILE A 38 0.99 -2.89 -11.82
C ILE A 38 1.05 -2.31 -10.40
N ILE A 39 0.01 -1.57 -9.97
CA ILE A 39 -0.07 -1.00 -8.62
C ILE A 39 -0.06 -2.11 -7.56
N ASN A 40 -0.78 -3.22 -7.79
CA ASN A 40 -0.78 -4.38 -6.90
C ASN A 40 0.59 -5.03 -6.76
N ILE A 41 1.29 -5.24 -7.87
CA ILE A 41 2.63 -5.83 -7.85
C ILE A 41 3.58 -4.92 -7.07
N ILE A 42 3.55 -3.61 -7.33
CA ILE A 42 4.37 -2.64 -6.59
C ILE A 42 4.05 -2.69 -5.09
N PHE A 43 2.76 -2.62 -4.72
CA PHE A 43 2.34 -2.66 -3.32
C PHE A 43 2.80 -3.95 -2.62
N LEU A 44 2.62 -5.09 -3.27
CA LEU A 44 3.02 -6.40 -2.74
C LEU A 44 4.53 -6.50 -2.56
N VAL A 45 5.31 -6.08 -3.56
CA VAL A 45 6.78 -6.06 -3.49
C VAL A 45 7.27 -5.11 -2.41
N THR A 46 6.74 -3.89 -2.31
CA THR A 46 7.10 -2.95 -1.25
C THR A 46 6.78 -3.52 0.13
N THR A 47 5.60 -4.09 0.32
CA THR A 47 5.21 -4.72 1.59
C THR A 47 6.12 -5.89 1.95
N LEU A 48 6.44 -6.74 0.97
CA LEU A 48 7.37 -7.86 1.16
C LEU A 48 8.76 -7.38 1.58
N ILE A 49 9.30 -6.35 0.94
CA ILE A 49 10.59 -5.75 1.30
C ILE A 49 10.55 -5.20 2.73
N VAL A 50 9.46 -4.54 3.13
CA VAL A 50 9.29 -4.03 4.49
C VAL A 50 9.28 -5.18 5.50
N PHE A 51 8.51 -6.25 5.25
CA PHE A 51 8.47 -7.41 6.14
C PHE A 51 9.82 -8.13 6.24
N ILE A 52 10.50 -8.33 5.11
CA ILE A 52 11.87 -8.84 5.06
C ILE A 52 12.79 -7.94 5.90
N SER A 53 12.72 -6.62 5.71
CA SER A 53 13.53 -5.67 6.46
C SER A 53 13.26 -5.75 7.97
N ILE A 54 12.01 -5.91 8.39
CA ILE A 54 11.65 -6.10 9.80
C ILE A 54 12.24 -7.42 10.33
N LEU A 55 12.19 -8.50 9.55
CA LEU A 55 12.68 -9.83 9.94
C LEU A 55 14.21 -9.87 10.08
N PHE A 56 14.94 -9.23 9.16
CA PHE A 56 16.41 -9.18 9.18
C PHE A 56 16.99 -8.09 10.07
N LYS A 57 16.23 -7.03 10.35
CA LYS A 57 16.63 -6.03 11.33
C LYS A 57 16.38 -6.62 12.71
N ASN A 58 17.40 -7.24 13.29
CA ASN A 58 17.46 -7.70 14.68
C ASN A 58 17.03 -6.55 15.61
N THR A 59 15.73 -6.42 15.89
CA THR A 59 15.20 -5.31 16.67
C THR A 59 14.07 -5.84 17.52
N LYS A 60 14.30 -5.73 18.83
CA LYS A 60 13.30 -5.66 19.89
C LYS A 60 12.18 -4.72 19.44
N LEU A 61 11.15 -5.31 18.83
CA LEU A 61 9.89 -4.67 18.48
C LEU A 61 8.82 -5.14 19.46
N PHE A 62 9.18 -5.22 20.74
CA PHE A 62 8.29 -5.35 21.90
C PHE A 62 9.00 -4.75 23.11
#